data_AF-A0AAV6JR13-F1
#
_entry.id   AF-A0AAV6JR13-F1
#
_cell.length_a   1.000
_cell.length_b   1.000
_cell.length_c   1.000
_cell.angle_alpha   90.00
_cell.angle_beta   90.00
_cell.angle_gamma   90.00
#
_symmetry.space_group_name_H-M   'P 1'
#
loop_
_entity.id
_entity.type
_entity.pdbx_description
1 polymer ?
#
loop_
_entity_poly.entity_id
_entity_poly.type
_entity_poly.pdbx_seq_one_letter_code
_entity_poly.pdbx_strand_id
1 'polypeptide(L)'
;MMFCGIFDGHGPWGHYVAKRVRKTMPSSLLSNWQETLAEASLDLDFDLETDKKLHKFNIWKRSYIRTCAAVDHDLGRHRKIDSFCSGTTALTIVRQGELIFIANVGDSRAVLATTSDDGSLVPIQLTIDFKPNLPQEAERINQCNGRVFCLPDEPGVQRVWRPEEESPGLAMSRAFGDYCIKDFGLISVPEVWDVISNEEAVEIVSSTPDRGKAAKRLVENAACAWRRKRPGIAMDDISAICLFFHTSPLSPQQNFTP
;
A
#
# COMPACT_ATOMS: atom_id res chain seq x y z
N MET A 1 11.86 -8.93 12.06
CA MET A 1 11.39 -8.07 10.94
C MET A 1 10.15 -8.72 10.37
N MET A 2 9.10 -7.95 10.08
CA MET A 2 7.84 -8.45 9.53
C MET A 2 7.53 -7.70 8.24
N PHE A 3 7.07 -8.41 7.22
CA PHE A 3 6.57 -7.84 5.98
C PHE A 3 5.09 -8.17 5.82
N CYS A 4 4.28 -7.20 5.42
CA CYS A 4 2.88 -7.36 5.08
C CYS A 4 2.59 -6.59 3.80
N GLY A 5 1.64 -7.06 2.99
CA GLY A 5 1.25 -6.34 1.78
C GLY A 5 -0.12 -6.74 1.27
N ILE A 6 -0.85 -5.75 0.75
CA ILE A 6 -2.10 -5.91 0.01
C ILE A 6 -1.79 -5.58 -1.45
N PHE A 7 -2.30 -6.44 -2.34
CA PHE A 7 -2.09 -6.33 -3.77
C PHE A 7 -3.44 -6.51 -4.44
N ASP A 8 -4.02 -5.41 -4.89
CA ASP A 8 -5.32 -5.39 -5.56
C ASP A 8 -5.08 -5.52 -7.07
N GLY A 9 -5.59 -6.58 -7.69
CA GLY A 9 -5.26 -6.96 -9.06
C GLY A 9 -6.41 -6.68 -10.01
N HIS A 10 -6.15 -6.04 -11.13
CA HIS A 10 -7.16 -5.65 -12.11
C HIS A 10 -6.80 -6.03 -13.54
N GLY A 11 -7.79 -6.01 -14.43
CA GLY A 11 -7.67 -6.50 -15.80
C GLY A 11 -7.76 -8.02 -15.91
N PRO A 12 -7.75 -8.58 -17.15
CA PRO A 12 -8.03 -10.01 -17.38
C PRO A 12 -7.11 -10.98 -16.62
N TRP A 13 -5.86 -10.57 -16.37
CA TRP A 13 -4.84 -11.35 -15.64
C TRP A 13 -4.46 -10.72 -14.30
N GLY A 14 -5.21 -9.74 -13.80
CA GLY A 14 -4.90 -8.98 -12.59
C GLY A 14 -4.58 -9.86 -11.37
N HIS A 15 -5.37 -10.91 -11.15
CA HIS A 15 -5.13 -11.87 -10.07
C HIS A 15 -3.79 -12.64 -10.21
N TYR A 16 -3.32 -12.91 -11.43
CA TYR A 16 -1.99 -13.51 -11.66
C TYR A 16 -0.87 -12.48 -11.46
N VAL A 17 -1.10 -11.24 -11.89
CA VAL A 17 -0.17 -10.12 -11.67
C VAL A 17 0.00 -9.86 -10.17
N ALA A 18 -1.09 -9.66 -9.43
CA ALA A 18 -1.10 -9.51 -7.98
C ALA A 18 -0.39 -10.68 -7.27
N LYS A 19 -0.70 -11.92 -7.66
CA LYS A 19 -0.04 -13.12 -7.11
C LYS A 19 1.46 -13.15 -7.38
N ARG A 20 1.91 -12.71 -8.56
CA ARG A 20 3.34 -12.65 -8.93
C ARG A 20 4.06 -11.59 -8.10
N VAL A 21 3.55 -10.36 -8.08
CA VAL A 21 4.12 -9.24 -7.31
C VAL A 21 4.19 -9.60 -5.83
N ARG A 22 3.11 -10.13 -5.25
CA ARG A 22 3.08 -10.63 -3.86
C ARG A 22 4.18 -11.66 -3.57
N LYS A 23 4.51 -12.53 -4.55
CA LYS A 23 5.51 -13.59 -4.38
C LYS A 23 6.94 -13.08 -4.50
N THR A 24 7.21 -12.14 -5.41
CA THR A 24 8.56 -11.65 -5.72
C THR A 24 9.00 -10.49 -4.84
N MET A 25 8.04 -9.67 -4.37
CA MET A 25 8.34 -8.44 -3.64
C MET A 25 9.12 -8.66 -2.33
N PRO A 26 8.80 -9.63 -1.45
CA PRO A 26 9.55 -9.79 -0.18
C PRO A 26 11.03 -10.14 -0.40
N SER A 27 11.33 -11.06 -1.31
CA SER A 27 12.71 -11.47 -1.60
C SER A 27 13.49 -10.39 -2.32
N SER A 28 12.85 -9.68 -3.27
CA SER A 28 13.48 -8.54 -3.95
C SER A 28 13.76 -7.39 -2.98
N LEU A 29 12.82 -7.12 -2.05
CA LEU A 29 12.99 -6.10 -1.02
C LEU A 29 14.14 -6.40 -0.08
N LEU A 30 14.26 -7.66 0.37
CA LEU A 30 15.36 -8.07 1.23
C LEU A 30 16.72 -7.91 0.53
N SER A 31 16.85 -8.32 -0.73
CA SER A 31 18.10 -8.15 -1.50
C SER A 31 18.48 -6.69 -1.66
N ASN A 32 17.53 -5.86 -2.14
CA ASN A 32 17.77 -4.43 -2.33
C ASN A 32 18.07 -3.70 -1.03
N TRP A 33 17.47 -4.13 0.09
CA TRP A 33 17.77 -3.58 1.41
C TRP A 33 19.18 -3.93 1.88
N GLN A 34 19.62 -5.18 1.70
CA GLN A 34 20.98 -5.60 2.04
C GLN A 34 22.03 -4.86 1.21
N GLU A 35 21.79 -4.71 -0.10
CA GLU A 35 22.67 -3.95 -1.00
C GLU A 35 22.73 -2.47 -0.61
N THR A 36 21.57 -1.85 -0.37
CA THR A 36 21.51 -0.44 0.03
C THR A 36 22.16 -0.20 1.40
N LEU A 37 22.02 -1.13 2.33
CA LEU A 37 22.69 -1.08 3.63
C LEU A 37 24.22 -1.18 3.49
N ALA A 38 24.71 -2.07 2.63
CA ALA A 38 26.12 -2.22 2.36
C ALA A 38 26.72 -0.96 1.71
N GLU A 39 26.04 -0.38 0.72
CA GLU A 39 26.42 0.90 0.11
C GLU A 39 26.48 2.03 1.14
N ALA A 40 25.45 2.15 1.99
CA ALA A 40 25.37 3.20 3.01
C ALA A 40 26.42 3.06 4.12
N SER A 41 26.95 1.85 4.35
CA SER A 41 27.98 1.58 5.36
C SER A 41 29.37 2.05 4.96
N LEU A 42 29.60 2.34 3.67
CA LEU A 42 30.87 2.86 3.16
C LEU A 42 31.02 4.38 3.33
N ASP A 43 29.94 5.08 3.66
CA ASP A 43 29.84 6.54 3.70
C ASP A 43 29.93 7.13 5.13
N LEU A 44 30.22 6.34 6.17
CA LEU A 44 29.99 6.78 7.55
C LEU A 44 31.17 7.47 8.24
N ASP A 45 30.94 8.74 8.54
CA ASP A 45 31.56 9.53 9.61
C ASP A 45 30.49 10.50 10.19
N PHE A 46 29.47 10.04 10.95
CA PHE A 46 28.45 10.94 11.55
C PHE A 46 27.76 10.41 12.84
N ASP A 47 27.61 11.29 13.84
CA ASP A 47 27.32 11.00 15.26
C ASP A 47 26.12 11.81 15.82
N LEU A 48 24.88 11.46 15.45
CA LEU A 48 23.65 11.92 16.13
C LEU A 48 22.46 10.93 15.96
N GLU A 49 21.61 10.79 16.98
CA GLU A 49 20.46 9.86 16.97
C GLU A 49 19.37 10.20 15.93
N THR A 50 19.10 11.50 15.71
CA THR A 50 18.14 11.94 14.68
C THR A 50 18.61 11.56 13.27
N ASP A 51 19.93 11.61 13.04
CA ASP A 51 20.54 11.19 11.79
C ASP A 51 20.39 9.67 11.58
N LYS A 52 20.37 8.86 12.64
CA LYS A 52 20.17 7.40 12.52
C LYS A 52 18.77 7.03 12.05
N LYS A 53 17.72 7.73 12.51
CA LYS A 53 16.34 7.45 12.07
C LYS A 53 16.15 7.87 10.61
N LEU A 54 16.60 9.07 10.26
CA LEU A 54 16.56 9.58 8.89
C LEU A 54 17.38 8.71 7.93
N HIS A 55 18.56 8.25 8.37
CA HIS A 55 19.40 7.33 7.62
C HIS A 55 18.70 5.99 7.36
N LYS A 56 18.10 5.38 8.39
CA LYS A 56 17.29 4.15 8.23
C LYS A 56 16.12 4.36 7.27
N PHE A 57 15.43 5.50 7.37
CA PHE A 57 14.35 5.84 6.44
C PHE A 57 14.86 5.94 5.00
N ASN A 58 15.97 6.64 4.77
CA ASN A 58 16.56 6.77 3.43
C ASN A 58 16.98 5.41 2.85
N ILE A 59 17.55 4.52 3.67
CA ILE A 59 17.84 3.14 3.28
C ILE A 59 16.55 2.45 2.81
N TRP A 60 15.49 2.46 3.63
CA TRP A 60 14.23 1.80 3.27
C TRP A 60 13.56 2.43 2.05
N LYS A 61 13.52 3.76 1.95
CA LYS A 61 12.99 4.48 0.80
C LYS A 61 13.69 4.07 -0.49
N ARG A 62 15.02 4.08 -0.50
CA ARG A 62 15.81 3.66 -1.66
C ARG A 62 15.63 2.17 -1.97
N SER A 63 15.55 1.33 -0.95
CA SER A 63 15.30 -0.12 -1.09
C SER A 63 13.95 -0.38 -1.76
N TYR A 64 12.88 0.30 -1.34
CA TYR A 64 11.56 0.18 -1.94
C TYR A 64 11.54 0.66 -3.40
N ILE A 65 12.14 1.80 -3.71
CA ILE A 65 12.22 2.32 -5.08
C ILE A 65 12.90 1.31 -6.00
N ARG A 66 14.07 0.78 -5.60
CA ARG A 66 14.80 -0.24 -6.37
C ARG A 66 13.99 -1.54 -6.51
N THR A 67 13.34 -1.96 -5.44
CA THR A 67 12.50 -3.17 -5.42
C THR A 67 11.33 -3.07 -6.37
N CYS A 68 10.58 -1.96 -6.34
CA CYS A 68 9.44 -1.77 -7.22
C CYS A 68 9.89 -1.74 -8.69
N ALA A 69 10.98 -1.04 -9.01
CA ALA A 69 11.55 -1.05 -10.35
C ALA A 69 11.95 -2.47 -10.80
N ALA A 70 12.62 -3.24 -9.94
CA ALA A 70 13.05 -4.61 -10.24
C ALA A 70 11.86 -5.57 -10.43
N VAL A 71 10.84 -5.47 -9.56
CA VAL A 71 9.65 -6.32 -9.61
C VAL A 71 8.80 -6.01 -10.84
N ASP A 72 8.61 -4.72 -11.17
CA ASP A 72 7.86 -4.32 -12.37
C ASP A 72 8.62 -4.72 -13.64
N HIS A 73 9.95 -4.68 -13.63
CA HIS A 73 10.75 -5.15 -14.76
C HIS A 73 10.69 -6.69 -14.95
N ASP A 74 10.76 -7.46 -13.86
CA ASP A 74 10.57 -8.91 -13.89
C ASP A 74 9.19 -9.29 -14.42
N LEU A 75 8.15 -8.57 -13.98
CA LEU A 75 6.78 -8.77 -14.43
C LEU A 75 6.65 -8.57 -15.95
N GLY A 76 7.23 -7.51 -16.50
CA GLY A 76 7.16 -7.20 -17.94
C GLY A 76 7.88 -8.21 -18.83
N ARG A 77 8.83 -8.97 -18.28
CA ARG A 77 9.52 -10.06 -18.98
C ARG A 77 8.83 -11.42 -18.82
N HIS A 78 7.78 -11.50 -18.01
CA HIS A 78 7.17 -12.76 -17.62
C HIS A 78 6.27 -13.34 -18.72
N ARG A 79 6.80 -14.26 -19.53
CA ARG A 79 6.13 -14.81 -20.73
C ARG A 79 4.78 -15.54 -20.52
N LYS A 80 4.41 -15.86 -19.27
CA LYS A 80 3.17 -16.61 -18.95
C LYS A 80 2.07 -15.77 -18.32
N ILE A 81 2.32 -14.49 -18.05
CA ILE A 81 1.34 -13.59 -17.45
C ILE A 81 1.22 -12.42 -18.42
N ASP A 82 0.02 -12.20 -18.95
CA ASP A 82 -0.23 -11.01 -19.75
C ASP A 82 -0.48 -9.82 -18.82
N SER A 83 0.56 -9.00 -18.67
CA SER A 83 0.53 -7.77 -17.88
C SER A 83 0.44 -6.51 -18.76
N PHE A 84 0.11 -6.65 -20.04
CA PHE A 84 0.01 -5.49 -20.94
C PHE A 84 -1.21 -4.63 -20.60
N CYS A 85 -2.37 -5.27 -20.42
CA CYS A 85 -3.63 -4.63 -19.97
C CYS A 85 -4.10 -5.20 -18.62
N SER A 86 -3.16 -5.64 -17.78
CA SER A 86 -3.46 -6.12 -16.44
C SER A 86 -2.38 -5.66 -15.48
N GLY A 87 -2.82 -5.32 -14.27
CA GLY A 87 -1.95 -4.73 -13.29
C GLY A 87 -2.34 -5.05 -11.88
N THR A 88 -1.61 -4.48 -10.94
CA THR A 88 -1.95 -4.53 -9.53
C THR A 88 -1.43 -3.31 -8.78
N THR A 89 -2.20 -2.87 -7.79
CA THR A 89 -1.69 -1.96 -6.77
C THR A 89 -0.81 -2.72 -5.77
N ALA A 90 -0.03 -2.00 -4.96
CA ALA A 90 0.71 -2.58 -3.87
C ALA A 90 0.80 -1.60 -2.70
N LEU A 91 0.17 -1.96 -1.58
CA LEU A 91 0.40 -1.31 -0.29
C LEU A 91 1.18 -2.29 0.58
N THR A 92 2.39 -1.92 0.96
CA THR A 92 3.30 -2.78 1.71
C THR A 92 3.81 -2.12 2.98
N ILE A 93 4.05 -2.93 4.00
CA ILE A 93 4.48 -2.51 5.32
C ILE A 93 5.65 -3.39 5.74
N VAL A 94 6.74 -2.76 6.17
CA VAL A 94 7.83 -3.42 6.89
C VAL A 94 7.87 -2.91 8.32
N ARG A 95 7.84 -3.84 9.28
CA ARG A 95 8.12 -3.57 10.69
C ARG A 95 9.52 -4.03 11.05
N GLN A 96 10.36 -3.10 11.49
CA GLN A 96 11.71 -3.33 12.00
C GLN A 96 11.80 -2.84 13.44
N GLY A 97 11.58 -3.74 14.40
CA GLY A 97 11.43 -3.38 15.81
C GLY A 97 10.19 -2.49 15.99
N GLU A 98 10.43 -1.27 16.45
CA GLU A 98 9.42 -0.24 16.70
C GLU A 98 9.18 0.67 15.47
N LEU A 99 10.00 0.54 14.42
CA LEU A 99 9.86 1.33 13.21
C LEU A 99 8.96 0.64 12.19
N ILE A 100 8.06 1.41 11.60
CA ILE A 100 7.16 0.98 10.53
C ILE A 100 7.46 1.81 9.29
N PHE A 101 7.70 1.12 8.17
CA PHE A 101 7.91 1.72 6.86
C PHE A 101 6.78 1.28 5.95
N ILE A 102 6.05 2.24 5.40
CA ILE A 102 4.89 1.99 4.53
C ILE A 102 5.24 2.46 3.13
N ALA A 103 5.00 1.63 2.13
CA ALA A 103 5.18 1.97 0.73
C ALA A 103 3.90 1.68 -0.05
N ASN A 104 3.40 2.69 -0.78
CA ASN A 104 2.17 2.57 -1.58
C ASN A 104 2.44 2.82 -3.07
N VAL A 105 1.87 1.95 -3.91
CA VAL A 105 1.79 2.06 -5.37
C VAL A 105 0.33 1.83 -5.75
N GLY A 106 -0.41 2.91 -5.98
CA GLY A 106 -1.83 2.87 -6.37
C GLY A 106 -2.73 3.46 -5.30
N ASP A 107 -3.96 2.99 -5.24
CA ASP A 107 -5.05 3.54 -4.42
C ASP A 107 -5.51 2.62 -3.29
N SER A 108 -4.73 1.59 -2.98
CA SER A 108 -4.82 0.91 -1.68
C SER A 108 -4.47 1.88 -0.53
N ARG A 109 -5.04 1.65 0.65
CA ARG A 109 -4.95 2.61 1.77
C ARG A 109 -4.55 1.96 3.11
N ALA A 110 -3.57 2.55 3.78
CA ALA A 110 -3.28 2.29 5.18
C ALA A 110 -3.95 3.34 6.07
N VAL A 111 -4.60 2.89 7.14
CA VAL A 111 -5.22 3.75 8.15
C VAL A 111 -4.77 3.28 9.53
N LEU A 112 -4.23 4.21 10.31
CA LEU A 112 -3.91 4.06 11.71
C LEU A 112 -5.12 4.37 12.57
N ALA A 113 -5.17 3.69 13.69
CA ALA A 113 -6.20 3.81 14.69
C ALA A 113 -5.58 4.37 15.97
N THR A 114 -5.73 5.66 16.27
CA THR A 114 -5.16 6.26 17.49
C THR A 114 -6.21 6.74 18.48
N THR A 115 -5.77 7.06 19.69
CA THR A 115 -6.54 7.76 20.73
C THR A 115 -6.21 9.24 20.68
N SER A 116 -7.21 10.13 20.67
CA SER A 116 -6.99 11.54 20.98
C SER A 116 -6.79 11.77 22.48
N ASP A 117 -6.43 12.99 22.86
CA ASP A 117 -6.14 13.38 24.25
C ASP A 117 -7.31 13.12 25.22
N ASP A 118 -8.55 13.09 24.70
CA ASP A 118 -9.77 12.78 25.45
C ASP A 118 -10.05 11.27 25.60
N GLY A 119 -9.16 10.41 25.10
CA GLY A 119 -9.31 8.96 25.07
C GLY A 119 -10.35 8.47 24.05
N SER A 120 -10.73 9.31 23.09
CA SER A 120 -11.61 8.90 21.99
C SER A 120 -10.83 8.40 20.78
N LEU A 121 -11.50 7.55 20.00
CA LEU A 121 -10.90 6.90 18.85
C LEU A 121 -10.89 7.73 17.59
N VAL A 122 -9.70 7.99 17.05
CA VAL A 122 -9.53 8.77 15.82
C VAL A 122 -8.74 7.99 14.75
N PRO A 123 -9.28 7.88 13.52
CA PRO A 123 -8.57 7.28 12.40
C PRO A 123 -7.62 8.29 11.74
N ILE A 124 -6.38 7.89 11.49
CA ILE A 124 -5.39 8.68 10.76
C ILE A 124 -5.00 7.91 9.49
N GLN A 125 -5.32 8.45 8.32
CA GLN A 125 -4.89 7.89 7.05
C GLN A 125 -3.37 8.09 6.90
N LEU A 126 -2.62 7.00 6.73
CA LEU A 126 -1.16 7.02 6.67
C LEU A 126 -0.62 7.16 5.25
N THR A 127 -1.41 6.82 4.24
CA THR A 127 -1.00 6.83 2.83
C THR A 127 -1.93 7.68 2.00
N ILE A 128 -1.41 8.24 0.92
CA ILE A 128 -2.23 8.91 -0.10
C ILE A 128 -2.66 7.86 -1.14
N ASP A 129 -3.94 7.88 -1.51
CA ASP A 129 -4.44 7.11 -2.65
C ASP A 129 -4.03 7.81 -3.94
N PHE A 130 -3.22 7.15 -4.78
CA PHE A 130 -2.74 7.73 -6.02
C PHE A 130 -3.83 7.74 -7.09
N LYS A 131 -4.71 8.73 -6.99
CA LYS A 131 -5.78 9.00 -7.96
C LYS A 131 -5.27 9.89 -9.11
N PRO A 132 -5.74 9.68 -10.35
CA PRO A 132 -5.28 10.44 -11.53
C PRO A 132 -5.42 11.96 -11.44
N ASN A 133 -6.38 12.46 -10.66
CA ASN A 133 -6.66 13.89 -10.52
C ASN A 133 -5.85 14.60 -9.43
N LEU A 134 -4.95 13.90 -8.72
CA LEU A 134 -4.01 14.57 -7.83
C LEU A 134 -3.09 15.49 -8.65
N PRO A 135 -2.81 16.73 -8.22
CA PRO A 135 -2.10 17.70 -9.05
C PRO A 135 -0.78 17.19 -9.65
N GLN A 136 0.07 16.54 -8.84
CA GLN A 136 1.35 15.99 -9.30
C GLN A 136 1.17 14.78 -10.24
N GLU A 137 0.13 13.99 -10.03
CA GLU A 137 -0.15 12.80 -10.86
C GLU A 137 -0.73 13.23 -12.20
N ALA A 138 -1.71 14.13 -12.21
CA ALA A 138 -2.33 14.70 -13.40
C ALA A 138 -1.29 15.42 -14.26
N GLU A 139 -0.41 16.23 -13.64
CA GLU A 139 0.66 16.91 -14.36
C GLU A 139 1.59 15.91 -15.05
N ARG A 140 2.05 14.86 -14.33
CA ARG A 140 2.86 13.80 -14.92
C ARG A 140 2.15 13.11 -16.09
N ILE A 141 0.87 12.76 -15.91
CA ILE A 141 0.08 12.10 -16.95
C ILE A 141 -0.04 12.97 -18.20
N ASN A 142 -0.36 14.26 -18.03
CA ASN A 142 -0.49 15.21 -19.13
C ASN A 142 0.85 15.44 -19.84
N GLN A 143 1.97 15.54 -19.10
CA GLN A 143 3.32 15.65 -19.67
C GLN A 143 3.72 14.42 -20.49
N CYS A 144 3.19 13.24 -20.14
CA CYS A 144 3.36 12.00 -20.89
C CYS A 144 2.30 11.80 -22.00
N ASN A 145 1.57 12.84 -22.39
CA ASN A 145 0.51 12.78 -23.40
C ASN A 145 -0.65 11.83 -23.06
N GLY A 146 -0.79 11.45 -21.79
CA GLY A 146 -1.98 10.79 -21.27
C GLY A 146 -3.11 11.79 -21.00
N ARG A 147 -4.31 11.29 -20.75
CA ARG A 147 -5.48 12.11 -20.45
C ARG A 147 -6.07 11.73 -19.10
N VAL A 148 -6.61 12.72 -18.39
CA VAL A 148 -7.31 12.51 -17.11
C VAL A 148 -8.73 13.06 -17.21
N PHE A 149 -9.72 12.17 -17.15
CA PHE A 149 -11.13 12.55 -17.07
C PHE A 149 -11.99 11.40 -16.53
N CYS A 150 -13.22 11.70 -16.09
CA CYS A 150 -14.22 10.71 -15.72
C CYS A 150 -15.19 10.44 -16.88
N LEU A 151 -15.73 9.21 -16.95
CA LEU A 151 -16.78 8.89 -17.92
C LEU A 151 -18.11 9.55 -17.53
N PRO A 152 -19.01 9.85 -18.50
CA PRO A 152 -20.32 10.45 -18.22
C PRO A 152 -21.22 9.61 -17.30
N ASP A 153 -21.11 8.29 -17.35
CA ASP A 153 -21.87 7.32 -16.55
C ASP A 153 -21.26 7.08 -15.15
N GLU A 154 -20.00 7.48 -14.93
CA GLU A 154 -19.31 7.42 -13.63
C GLU A 154 -18.76 8.80 -13.22
N PRO A 155 -19.61 9.83 -13.04
CA PRO A 155 -19.16 11.17 -12.69
C PRO A 155 -18.42 11.14 -11.35
N GLY A 156 -17.17 11.63 -11.36
CA GLY A 156 -16.30 11.71 -10.18
C GLY A 156 -15.23 10.62 -10.09
N VAL A 157 -15.28 9.57 -10.92
CA VAL A 157 -14.19 8.58 -10.99
C VAL A 157 -13.19 9.00 -12.06
N GLN A 158 -12.14 9.69 -11.62
CA GLN A 158 -11.08 10.17 -12.51
C GLN A 158 -10.21 9.02 -12.96
N ARG A 159 -10.02 8.88 -14.28
CA ARG A 159 -9.28 7.78 -14.89
C ARG A 159 -8.14 8.30 -15.77
N VAL A 160 -7.06 7.53 -15.84
CA VAL A 160 -5.98 7.69 -16.82
C VAL A 160 -6.39 7.01 -18.13
N TRP A 161 -6.20 7.72 -19.24
CA TRP A 161 -6.50 7.22 -20.58
C TRP A 161 -5.31 7.43 -21.53
N ARG A 162 -5.24 6.56 -22.53
CA ARG A 162 -4.37 6.75 -23.69
C ARG A 162 -4.87 7.94 -24.54
N PRO A 163 -4.02 8.62 -25.34
CA PRO A 163 -4.44 9.79 -26.11
C PRO A 163 -5.54 9.50 -27.15
N GLU A 164 -5.46 8.37 -27.86
CA GLU A 164 -6.40 8.05 -28.96
C GLU A 164 -7.48 7.02 -28.58
N GLU A 165 -7.38 6.40 -27.40
CA GLU A 165 -8.26 5.31 -26.99
C GLU A 165 -8.82 5.55 -25.58
N GLU A 166 -10.10 5.26 -25.40
CA GLU A 166 -10.80 5.31 -24.11
C GLU A 166 -10.84 3.92 -23.45
N SER A 167 -9.74 3.17 -23.58
CA SER A 167 -9.57 1.86 -22.96
C SER A 167 -8.09 1.49 -22.87
N PRO A 168 -7.61 0.76 -21.85
CA PRO A 168 -8.28 0.65 -20.56
C PRO A 168 -8.27 2.03 -19.86
N GLY A 169 -9.27 2.28 -19.01
CA GLY A 169 -9.33 3.48 -18.17
C GLY A 169 -8.99 3.13 -16.73
N LEU A 170 -7.81 3.54 -16.24
CA LEU A 170 -7.36 3.18 -14.89
C LEU A 170 -7.76 4.25 -13.87
N ALA A 171 -8.44 3.85 -12.79
CA ALA A 171 -8.87 4.76 -11.71
C ALA A 171 -7.75 5.13 -10.72
N MET A 172 -6.53 4.66 -11.00
CA MET A 172 -5.29 4.93 -10.25
C MET A 172 -4.19 5.41 -11.20
N SER A 173 -3.27 6.23 -10.68
CA SER A 173 -2.14 6.78 -11.43
C SER A 173 -0.82 6.04 -11.22
N ARG A 174 -0.81 5.03 -10.34
CA ARG A 174 0.33 4.17 -10.08
C ARG A 174 -0.09 2.71 -9.95
N ALA A 175 0.63 1.81 -10.60
CA ALA A 175 0.39 0.37 -10.56
C ALA A 175 1.61 -0.41 -11.09
N PHE A 176 1.71 -1.69 -10.75
CA PHE A 176 2.54 -2.67 -11.46
C PHE A 176 1.79 -3.20 -12.68
N GLY A 177 2.51 -3.57 -13.73
CA GLY A 177 1.87 -4.03 -14.97
C GLY A 177 1.23 -2.87 -15.75
N ASP A 178 0.12 -3.14 -16.44
CA ASP A 178 -0.54 -2.17 -17.35
C ASP A 178 0.44 -1.48 -18.30
N TYR A 179 1.33 -2.24 -18.92
CA TYR A 179 2.35 -1.69 -19.82
C TYR A 179 1.76 -0.88 -20.99
N CYS A 180 0.49 -1.10 -21.34
CA CYS A 180 -0.22 -0.27 -22.31
C CYS A 180 -0.39 1.20 -21.90
N ILE A 181 -0.28 1.54 -20.60
CA ILE A 181 -0.46 2.91 -20.08
C ILE A 181 0.82 3.50 -19.48
N LYS A 182 1.89 2.71 -19.31
CA LYS A 182 3.16 3.17 -18.70
C LYS A 182 3.75 4.40 -19.41
N ASP A 183 3.72 4.42 -20.72
CA ASP A 183 4.24 5.54 -21.53
C ASP A 183 3.38 6.82 -21.43
N PHE A 184 2.18 6.72 -20.86
CA PHE A 184 1.21 7.80 -20.70
C PHE A 184 1.09 8.27 -19.24
N GLY A 185 2.12 8.01 -18.42
CA GLY A 185 2.27 8.59 -17.08
C GLY A 185 1.86 7.69 -15.91
N LEU A 186 1.49 6.43 -16.18
CA LEU A 186 1.38 5.42 -15.12
C LEU A 186 2.78 4.99 -14.68
N ILE A 187 3.05 4.97 -13.37
CA ILE A 187 4.35 4.56 -12.83
C ILE A 187 4.19 3.50 -11.72
N SER A 188 5.22 2.67 -11.52
CA SER A 188 5.30 1.72 -10.40
C SER A 188 6.15 2.25 -9.23
N VAL A 189 6.49 3.54 -9.24
CA VAL A 189 7.32 4.16 -8.20
C VAL A 189 6.51 4.33 -6.92
N PRO A 190 6.95 3.75 -5.78
CA PRO A 190 6.24 3.88 -4.53
C PRO A 190 6.48 5.27 -3.94
N GLU A 191 5.48 5.77 -3.22
CA GLU A 191 5.73 6.74 -2.16
C GLU A 191 5.97 5.99 -0.87
N VAL A 192 6.98 6.42 -0.11
CA VAL A 192 7.42 5.75 1.13
C VAL A 192 7.31 6.72 2.28
N TRP A 193 6.55 6.33 3.29
CA TRP A 193 6.36 7.08 4.52
C TRP A 193 7.07 6.38 5.67
N ASP A 194 7.85 7.14 6.44
CA ASP A 194 8.15 6.79 7.82
C ASP A 194 6.99 7.23 8.69
N VAL A 195 6.51 6.34 9.57
CA VAL A 195 5.49 6.77 10.52
C VAL A 195 5.69 6.11 11.90
N ILE A 196 5.64 7.02 12.88
CA ILE A 196 5.25 6.99 14.31
C ILE A 196 5.59 5.75 15.17
N SER A 197 6.10 6.00 16.39
CA SER A 197 6.33 5.00 17.45
C SER A 197 5.01 4.46 18.00
N ASN A 198 5.08 3.33 18.71
CA ASN A 198 3.93 2.48 19.05
C ASN A 198 2.77 3.15 19.81
N GLU A 199 2.92 4.36 20.34
CA GLU A 199 1.97 4.98 21.28
C GLU A 199 0.62 5.42 20.67
N GLU A 200 0.45 5.40 19.34
CA GLU A 200 -0.74 5.97 18.68
C GLU A 200 -1.52 4.96 17.79
N ALA A 201 -1.38 3.64 17.99
CA ALA A 201 -2.00 2.64 17.11
C ALA A 201 -3.13 1.81 17.75
N VAL A 202 -3.55 2.15 18.96
CA VAL A 202 -3.94 1.15 19.97
C VAL A 202 -5.43 0.82 20.02
N GLU A 203 -6.35 1.74 19.75
CA GLU A 203 -7.69 1.59 20.33
C GLU A 203 -8.80 1.12 19.34
N ILE A 204 -8.69 1.25 18.00
CA ILE A 204 -9.78 0.76 17.09
C ILE A 204 -9.76 -0.77 17.04
N VAL A 205 -8.56 -1.32 17.14
CA VAL A 205 -8.27 -2.73 17.38
C VAL A 205 -8.83 -3.23 18.72
N SER A 206 -8.90 -2.37 19.74
CA SER A 206 -9.15 -2.77 21.14
C SER A 206 -10.61 -3.17 21.41
N SER A 207 -11.56 -2.73 20.57
CA SER A 207 -13.00 -3.05 20.71
C SER A 207 -13.42 -4.41 20.14
N THR A 208 -12.53 -5.10 19.40
CA THR A 208 -12.82 -6.45 18.91
C THR A 208 -12.29 -7.47 19.92
N PRO A 209 -13.17 -8.22 20.63
CA PRO A 209 -12.74 -9.17 21.66
C PRO A 209 -11.88 -10.31 21.11
N ASP A 210 -11.93 -10.55 19.79
CA ASP A 210 -11.10 -11.52 19.08
C ASP A 210 -10.32 -10.86 17.94
N ARG A 211 -9.03 -10.58 18.18
CA ARG A 211 -8.10 -9.96 17.23
C ARG A 211 -8.03 -10.72 15.90
N GLY A 212 -8.15 -12.05 15.92
CA GLY A 212 -8.14 -12.89 14.72
C GLY A 212 -9.33 -12.65 13.78
N LYS A 213 -10.41 -12.05 14.29
CA LYS A 213 -11.63 -11.75 13.52
C LYS A 213 -11.73 -10.29 13.06
N ALA A 214 -10.81 -9.41 13.44
CA ALA A 214 -10.91 -7.98 13.12
C ALA A 214 -10.94 -7.71 11.61
N ALA A 215 -10.02 -8.30 10.85
CA ALA A 215 -9.98 -8.14 9.39
C ALA A 215 -11.27 -8.65 8.73
N LYS A 216 -11.76 -9.82 9.16
CA LYS A 216 -13.03 -10.39 8.67
C LYS A 216 -14.21 -9.45 8.95
N ARG A 217 -14.32 -8.92 10.17
CA ARG A 217 -15.38 -7.97 10.53
C ARG A 217 -15.30 -6.68 9.73
N LEU A 218 -14.10 -6.18 9.45
CA LEU A 218 -13.92 -4.98 8.64
C LEU A 218 -14.44 -5.20 7.21
N VAL A 219 -14.06 -6.33 6.59
CA VAL A 219 -14.53 -6.75 5.27
C VAL A 219 -16.07 -6.91 5.25
N GLU A 220 -16.64 -7.60 6.23
CA GLU A 220 -18.09 -7.81 6.33
C GLU A 220 -18.87 -6.49 6.48
N ASN A 221 -18.38 -5.58 7.32
CA ASN A 221 -19.01 -4.26 7.49
C ASN A 221 -18.91 -3.40 6.23
N ALA A 222 -17.76 -3.39 5.56
CA ALA A 222 -17.57 -2.67 4.31
C ALA A 222 -18.52 -3.20 3.21
N ALA A 223 -18.60 -4.53 3.06
CA ALA A 223 -19.52 -5.18 2.13
C ALA A 223 -20.99 -4.83 2.42
N CYS A 224 -21.40 -4.89 3.68
CA CYS A 224 -22.76 -4.53 4.10
C CYS A 224 -23.07 -3.05 3.85
N ALA A 225 -22.10 -2.15 4.07
CA ALA A 225 -22.26 -0.72 3.81
C ALA A 225 -22.40 -0.43 2.31
N TRP A 226 -21.60 -1.09 1.46
CA TRP A 226 -21.67 -0.95 0.00
C TRP A 226 -23.05 -1.35 -0.53
N ARG A 227 -23.53 -2.55 -0.17
CA ARG A 227 -24.86 -3.04 -0.62
C ARG A 227 -26.00 -2.10 -0.26
N ARG A 228 -25.93 -1.44 0.91
CA ARG A 228 -26.93 -0.46 1.34
C ARG A 228 -26.84 0.86 0.58
N LYS A 229 -25.63 1.36 0.31
CA LYS A 229 -25.42 2.67 -0.32
C LYS A 229 -25.50 2.64 -1.84
N ARG A 230 -25.28 1.47 -2.44
CA ARG A 230 -25.16 1.24 -3.90
C ARG A 230 -25.90 -0.04 -4.31
N PRO A 231 -27.23 -0.12 -4.10
CA PRO A 231 -27.99 -1.32 -4.47
C PRO A 231 -27.95 -1.55 -5.98
N GLY A 232 -27.70 -2.81 -6.40
CA GLY A 232 -27.64 -3.21 -7.81
C GLY A 232 -26.31 -2.93 -8.51
N ILE A 233 -25.35 -2.27 -7.85
CA ILE A 233 -24.00 -2.06 -8.38
C ILE A 233 -23.08 -3.17 -7.88
N ALA A 234 -22.28 -3.74 -8.80
CA ALA A 234 -21.30 -4.75 -8.47
C ALA A 234 -20.36 -4.28 -7.34
N MET A 235 -20.02 -5.18 -6.43
CA MET A 235 -19.08 -4.90 -5.37
C MET A 235 -17.69 -5.32 -5.82
N ASP A 236 -16.71 -4.49 -5.52
CA ASP A 236 -15.30 -4.79 -5.75
C ASP A 236 -14.76 -5.78 -4.71
N ASP A 237 -13.58 -6.33 -4.94
CA ASP A 237 -12.88 -7.14 -3.95
C ASP A 237 -12.50 -6.28 -2.73
N ILE A 238 -12.70 -6.82 -1.52
CA ILE A 238 -12.35 -6.13 -0.27
C ILE A 238 -11.34 -6.97 0.50
N SER A 239 -10.11 -6.47 0.56
CA SER A 239 -9.02 -7.08 1.34
C SER A 239 -8.64 -6.19 2.52
N ALA A 240 -8.41 -6.80 3.68
CA ALA A 240 -7.95 -6.09 4.88
C ALA A 240 -6.88 -6.88 5.62
N ILE A 241 -5.86 -6.18 6.12
CA ILE A 241 -4.88 -6.70 7.06
C ILE A 241 -4.95 -5.84 8.32
N CYS A 242 -5.16 -6.46 9.48
CA CYS A 242 -5.12 -5.77 10.78
C CYS A 242 -3.85 -6.16 11.51
N LEU A 243 -2.97 -5.18 11.77
CA LEU A 243 -1.75 -5.36 12.55
C LEU A 243 -1.98 -4.86 13.98
N PHE A 244 -1.61 -5.68 14.96
CA PHE A 244 -1.79 -5.40 16.39
C PHE A 244 -0.41 -5.20 17.02
N PHE A 245 -0.09 -3.97 17.44
CA PHE A 245 1.25 -3.63 17.95
C PHE A 245 1.41 -3.84 19.47
N HIS A 246 0.31 -3.94 20.23
CA HIS A 246 0.32 -4.17 21.68
C HIS A 246 -0.11 -5.59 22.05
N THR A 247 0.68 -6.28 22.88
CA THR A 247 0.18 -7.41 23.68
C THR A 247 -0.52 -6.86 24.91
N SER A 248 -1.83 -7.11 25.07
CA SER A 248 -2.45 -6.90 26.38
C SER A 248 -1.70 -7.77 27.40
N PRO A 249 -1.32 -7.25 28.58
CA PRO A 249 -0.85 -8.11 29.66
C PRO A 249 -1.95 -9.14 29.91
N LEU A 250 -1.59 -10.42 29.90
CA LEU A 250 -2.44 -11.45 30.49
C LEU A 250 -2.76 -10.97 31.91
N SER A 251 -4.05 -10.83 32.22
CA SER A 251 -4.48 -10.59 33.60
C SER A 251 -3.84 -11.66 34.48
N PRO A 252 -3.18 -11.31 35.60
CA PRO A 252 -2.59 -12.30 36.48
C PRO A 252 -3.70 -13.25 36.92
N GLN A 253 -3.46 -14.55 36.71
CA GLN A 253 -4.32 -15.62 37.21
C GLN A 253 -4.67 -15.32 38.66
N GLN A 254 -5.97 -15.30 38.97
CA GLN A 254 -6.45 -15.22 40.34
C GLN A 254 -5.78 -16.35 41.12
N ASN A 255 -4.86 -15.97 42.00
CA ASN A 255 -4.27 -16.86 42.98
C ASN A 255 -5.41 -17.41 43.84
N PHE A 256 -5.70 -18.70 43.64
CA PHE A 256 -6.42 -19.47 44.64
C PHE A 256 -5.52 -19.57 45.88
N THR A 257 -6.01 -19.07 47.01
CA THR A 257 -5.63 -19.57 48.34
C THR A 257 -6.65 -19.13 49.39
N PRO A 258 -6.75 -19.85 50.53
CA PRO A 258 -6.21 -21.18 50.83
C PRO A 258 -7.25 -22.30 50.76
#